data_AF-A0A239P0W7-F1
#
_entry.id   AF-A0A239P0W7-F1
#
_cell.length_a   1.000
_cell.length_b   1.000
_cell.length_c   1.000
_cell.angle_alpha   90.00
_cell.angle_beta   90.00
_cell.angle_gamma   90.00
#
_symmetry.space_group_name_H-M   'P 1'
#
loop_
_entity.id
_entity.type
_entity.pdbx_description
1 polymer ?
#
loop_
_entity_poly.entity_id
_entity_poly.type
_entity_poly.pdbx_seq_one_letter_code
_entity_poly.pdbx_strand_id
1 'polypeptide(L)'
;MTDKNPPSEEWARLKPDTLIAVEQLSRKLQGTTSSRELIDSYLYAKRLLAESMRAFVRMELPERCEDFRRGCAAIEVEMRRRYGGMVPEGYLIAPYKSRVNEELYCLLHRSLGEEVPGSLLCTVTADSVHTERRIRELRELGFSVSSSEAEGVDFYSLKSLEPDFSMIPSAVMKVAQRKKFKEMPKDELRLVLGLRS
;
A
#
# COMPACT_ATOMS: atom_id res chain seq x y z
N MET A 1 10.40 10.10 6.17
CA MET A 1 11.65 9.33 6.39
C MET A 1 12.10 8.88 5.03
N THR A 2 13.16 9.49 4.51
CA THR A 2 13.87 9.04 3.31
C THR A 2 14.51 7.68 3.63
N ASP A 3 14.19 6.65 2.85
CA ASP A 3 14.91 5.38 2.93
C ASP A 3 16.39 5.70 2.71
N LYS A 4 17.23 5.33 3.68
CA LYS A 4 18.60 5.84 3.80
C LYS A 4 19.53 5.38 2.67
N ASN A 5 19.13 4.37 1.89
CA ASN A 5 19.87 3.85 0.75
C ASN A 5 18.91 3.53 -0.42
N PRO A 6 19.35 3.63 -1.68
CA PRO A 6 18.63 3.11 -2.84
C PRO A 6 18.28 1.62 -2.69
N PRO A 7 17.14 1.14 -3.23
CA PRO A 7 16.76 -0.27 -3.14
C PRO A 7 17.83 -1.27 -3.64
N SER A 8 18.61 -0.87 -4.65
CA SER A 8 19.72 -1.68 -5.18
C SER A 8 20.86 -1.87 -4.17
N GLU A 9 21.19 -0.83 -3.41
CA GLU A 9 22.20 -0.90 -2.35
C GLU A 9 21.66 -1.66 -1.13
N GLU A 10 20.38 -1.48 -0.81
CA GLU A 10 19.72 -2.24 0.25
C GLU A 10 19.70 -3.73 -0.07
N TRP A 11 19.35 -4.11 -1.30
CA TRP A 11 19.42 -5.48 -1.78
C TRP A 11 20.85 -6.04 -1.71
N ALA A 12 21.84 -5.30 -2.22
CA ALA A 12 23.25 -5.72 -2.19
C ALA A 12 23.74 -5.97 -0.76
N ARG A 13 23.28 -5.17 0.21
CA ARG A 13 23.59 -5.32 1.63
C ARG A 13 22.86 -6.49 2.29
N LEU A 14 21.57 -6.68 2.01
CA LEU A 14 20.73 -7.70 2.66
C LEU A 14 20.94 -9.11 2.09
N LYS A 15 21.30 -9.23 0.81
CA LYS A 15 21.41 -10.52 0.12
C LYS A 15 22.41 -11.48 0.79
N PRO A 16 23.65 -11.10 1.13
CA PRO A 16 24.61 -12.01 1.76
C PRO A 16 24.12 -12.54 3.12
N ASP A 17 23.63 -11.65 3.98
CA ASP A 17 23.13 -12.01 5.31
C ASP A 17 21.90 -12.94 5.21
N THR A 18 21.02 -12.69 4.24
CA THR A 18 19.86 -13.54 3.97
C THR A 18 20.28 -14.95 3.54
N LEU A 19 21.26 -15.07 2.64
CA LEU A 19 21.79 -16.37 2.21
C LEU A 19 22.35 -17.16 3.40
N ILE A 20 23.18 -16.51 4.23
CA ILE A 20 23.76 -17.13 5.43
C ILE A 20 22.66 -17.61 6.38
N ALA A 21 21.65 -16.78 6.63
CA ALA A 21 20.55 -17.13 7.54
C ALA A 21 19.72 -18.33 7.03
N VAL A 22 19.43 -18.39 5.74
CA VAL A 22 18.72 -19.51 5.11
C VAL A 22 19.55 -20.79 5.16
N GLU A 23 20.85 -20.72 4.88
CA GLU A 23 21.74 -21.88 5.01
C GLU A 23 21.81 -22.40 6.45
N GLN A 24 21.89 -21.50 7.43
CA GLN A 24 21.89 -21.88 8.85
C GLN A 24 20.57 -22.57 9.25
N LEU A 25 19.43 -22.04 8.82
CA LEU A 25 18.14 -22.68 9.04
C LEU A 25 18.10 -24.07 8.40
N SER A 26 18.56 -24.20 7.15
CA SER A 26 18.61 -25.48 6.44
C SER A 26 19.45 -26.52 7.18
N ARG A 27 20.64 -26.13 7.67
CA ARG A 27 21.52 -27.03 8.45
C ARG A 27 20.85 -27.47 9.75
N LYS A 28 20.15 -26.58 10.45
CA LYS A 28 19.43 -26.91 11.68
C LYS A 28 18.23 -27.83 11.45
N LEU A 29 17.53 -27.69 10.32
CA LEU A 29 16.44 -28.60 9.93
C LEU A 29 16.94 -30.03 9.64
N GLN A 30 18.18 -30.18 9.17
CA GLN A 30 18.78 -31.47 8.83
C GLN A 30 19.44 -32.18 10.02
N GLY A 31 19.66 -31.48 11.13
CA GLY A 31 20.37 -31.99 12.30
C GLY A 31 19.49 -32.16 13.54
N THR A 32 20.07 -32.71 14.60
CA THR A 32 19.45 -32.75 15.93
C THR A 32 19.62 -31.38 16.58
N THR A 33 18.58 -30.55 16.56
CA THR A 33 18.57 -29.19 17.15
C THR A 33 17.40 -29.06 18.11
N SER A 34 17.55 -28.25 19.17
CA SER A 34 16.43 -27.97 20.09
C SER A 34 15.33 -27.17 19.39
N SER A 35 14.07 -27.37 19.78
CA SER A 35 12.94 -26.65 19.18
C SER A 35 13.08 -25.13 19.28
N ARG A 36 13.67 -24.63 20.39
CA ARG A 36 13.90 -23.20 20.60
C ARG A 36 14.89 -22.63 19.58
N GLU A 37 16.05 -23.27 19.42
CA GLU A 37 17.07 -22.83 18.47
C GLU A 37 16.58 -22.87 17.02
N LEU A 38 15.76 -23.87 16.68
CA LEU A 38 15.16 -23.97 15.36
C LEU A 38 14.18 -22.82 15.12
N ILE A 39 13.31 -22.51 16.08
CA ILE A 39 12.34 -21.40 15.99
C ILE A 39 13.08 -20.06 15.87
N ASP A 40 14.10 -19.81 16.68
CA ASP A 40 14.87 -18.56 16.64
C ASP A 40 15.54 -18.37 15.27
N SER A 41 16.10 -19.44 14.70
CA SER A 41 16.73 -19.42 13.38
C SER A 41 15.72 -19.22 12.26
N TYR A 42 14.53 -19.83 12.39
CA TYR A 42 13.42 -19.63 11.47
C TYR A 42 12.94 -18.18 11.47
N LEU A 43 12.70 -17.59 12.65
CA LEU A 43 12.24 -16.20 12.76
C LEU A 43 13.28 -15.21 12.22
N TYR A 44 14.56 -15.47 12.47
CA TYR A 44 15.65 -14.66 11.94
C TYR A 44 15.73 -14.73 10.41
N ALA A 45 15.74 -15.94 9.84
CA ALA A 45 15.75 -16.15 8.38
C ALA A 45 14.50 -15.56 7.72
N LYS A 46 13.31 -15.75 8.31
CA LYS A 46 12.05 -15.18 7.84
C LYS A 46 12.11 -13.65 7.74
N ARG A 47 12.65 -12.98 8.77
CA ARG A 47 12.79 -11.52 8.77
C ARG A 47 13.72 -11.05 7.64
N LEU A 48 14.90 -11.66 7.50
CA LEU A 48 15.85 -11.28 6.45
C LEU A 48 15.33 -11.56 5.05
N LEU A 49 14.64 -12.68 4.85
CA LEU A 49 13.95 -12.97 3.59
C LEU A 49 12.90 -11.91 3.26
N ALA A 50 12.05 -11.54 4.22
CA ALA A 50 11.04 -10.51 4.00
C ALA A 50 11.67 -9.15 3.63
N GLU A 51 12.72 -8.73 4.35
CA GLU A 51 13.42 -7.47 4.08
C GLU A 51 14.12 -7.47 2.72
N SER A 52 14.83 -8.55 2.39
CA SER A 52 15.56 -8.67 1.12
C SER A 52 14.63 -8.79 -0.09
N MET A 53 13.53 -9.55 0.00
CA MET A 53 12.54 -9.64 -1.08
C MET A 53 11.82 -8.32 -1.30
N ARG A 54 11.51 -7.57 -0.24
CA ARG A 54 10.97 -6.21 -0.36
C ARG A 54 11.95 -5.28 -1.08
N ALA A 55 13.25 -5.32 -0.73
CA ALA A 55 14.26 -4.54 -1.43
C ALA A 55 14.36 -4.93 -2.91
N PHE A 56 14.34 -6.24 -3.21
CA PHE A 56 14.35 -6.78 -4.57
C PHE A 56 13.17 -6.27 -5.41
N VAL A 57 11.93 -6.39 -4.91
CA VAL A 57 10.74 -5.88 -5.61
C VAL A 57 10.84 -4.37 -5.84
N ARG A 58 11.32 -3.61 -4.85
CA ARG A 58 11.49 -2.16 -4.96
C ARG A 58 12.54 -1.72 -5.97
N MET A 59 13.52 -2.56 -6.29
CA MET A 59 14.51 -2.25 -7.35
C MET A 59 13.86 -2.08 -8.72
N GLU A 60 12.75 -2.77 -8.97
CA GLU A 60 12.02 -2.66 -10.23
C GLU A 60 10.91 -1.61 -10.21
N LEU A 61 10.70 -0.95 -9.07
CA LEU A 61 9.72 0.11 -8.95
C LEU A 61 10.40 1.46 -9.19
N PRO A 62 9.71 2.40 -9.86
CA PRO A 62 10.23 3.75 -9.94
C PRO A 62 10.28 4.37 -8.54
N GLU A 63 11.22 5.29 -8.33
CA GLU A 63 11.29 6.07 -7.09
C GLU A 63 9.97 6.82 -6.85
N ARG A 64 9.26 7.19 -7.93
CA ARG A 64 7.97 7.90 -7.90
C ARG A 64 7.04 7.36 -8.97
N CYS A 65 5.77 7.14 -8.62
CA CYS A 65 4.73 6.80 -9.60
C CYS A 65 4.04 8.09 -10.02
N GLU A 66 4.39 8.62 -11.19
CA GLU A 66 3.75 9.82 -11.71
C GLU A 66 2.24 9.59 -11.95
N ASP A 67 1.82 8.40 -12.37
CA ASP A 67 0.41 8.05 -12.54
C ASP A 67 -0.39 8.12 -11.23
N PHE A 68 0.13 7.54 -10.14
CA PHE A 68 -0.50 7.61 -8.83
C PHE A 68 -0.66 9.07 -8.35
N ARG A 69 0.39 9.88 -8.56
CA ARG A 69 0.40 11.29 -8.16
C ARG A 69 -0.55 12.12 -9.00
N ARG A 70 -0.61 11.88 -10.31
CA ARG A 70 -1.58 12.50 -11.21
C ARG A 70 -3.01 12.15 -10.79
N GLY A 71 -3.30 10.89 -10.50
CA GLY A 71 -4.60 10.46 -10.00
C GLY A 71 -4.96 11.17 -8.69
N CYS A 72 -4.03 11.21 -7.73
CA CYS A 72 -4.22 11.96 -6.48
C CYS A 72 -4.46 13.46 -6.71
N ALA A 73 -3.72 14.09 -7.61
CA ALA A 73 -3.88 15.50 -7.93
C ALA A 73 -5.24 15.77 -8.61
N ALA A 74 -5.68 14.89 -9.52
CA ALA A 74 -6.98 14.99 -10.16
C ALA A 74 -8.12 14.89 -9.13
N ILE A 75 -8.01 13.98 -8.15
CA ILE A 75 -8.95 13.87 -7.02
C ILE A 75 -9.00 15.19 -6.23
N GLU A 76 -7.86 15.81 -5.93
CA GLU A 76 -7.81 17.08 -5.19
C GLU A 76 -8.38 18.26 -5.98
N VAL A 77 -8.11 18.32 -7.28
CA VAL A 77 -8.70 19.33 -8.17
C VAL A 77 -10.22 19.18 -8.18
N GLU A 78 -10.72 17.96 -8.32
CA GLU A 78 -12.16 17.69 -8.33
C GLU A 78 -12.81 17.95 -6.96
N MET A 79 -12.13 17.63 -5.86
CA MET A 79 -12.55 18.01 -4.49
C MET A 79 -12.78 19.52 -4.37
N ARG A 80 -11.79 20.33 -4.80
CA ARG A 80 -11.89 21.80 -4.77
C ARG A 80 -12.97 22.32 -5.70
N ARG A 81 -13.11 21.73 -6.90
CA ARG A 81 -14.16 22.10 -7.84
C ARG A 81 -15.56 21.88 -7.25
N ARG A 82 -15.76 20.77 -6.53
CA ARG A 82 -17.07 20.42 -5.94
C ARG A 82 -17.37 21.15 -4.63
N TYR A 83 -16.35 21.36 -3.79
CA TYR A 83 -16.55 21.74 -2.38
C TYR A 83 -15.75 22.98 -1.95
N GLY A 84 -14.99 23.60 -2.86
CA GLY A 84 -14.25 24.83 -2.59
C GLY A 84 -15.17 25.93 -2.08
N GLY A 85 -14.77 26.58 -0.98
CA GLY A 85 -15.57 27.61 -0.31
C GLY A 85 -16.75 27.08 0.54
N MET A 86 -17.11 25.80 0.42
CA MET A 86 -18.14 25.16 1.25
C MET A 86 -17.57 24.26 2.34
N VAL A 87 -16.41 23.66 2.10
CA VAL A 87 -15.70 22.77 3.03
C VAL A 87 -14.33 23.40 3.34
N PRO A 88 -13.80 23.28 4.56
CA PRO A 88 -12.46 23.78 4.89
C PRO A 88 -11.40 23.25 3.94
N GLU A 89 -10.53 24.13 3.42
CA GLU A 89 -9.48 23.79 2.45
C GLU A 89 -8.58 22.67 2.96
N GLY A 90 -8.36 22.64 4.28
CA GLY A 90 -7.61 21.59 4.94
C GLY A 90 -8.19 20.17 4.82
N TYR A 91 -9.44 20.02 4.36
CA TYR A 91 -10.10 18.73 4.11
C TYR A 91 -10.08 18.33 2.62
N LEU A 92 -9.72 19.26 1.72
CA LEU A 92 -9.71 19.09 0.26
C LEU A 92 -8.35 18.60 -0.24
N ILE A 93 -7.84 17.56 0.41
CA ILE A 93 -6.59 16.87 0.06
C ILE A 93 -6.87 15.37 -0.12
N ALA A 94 -6.16 14.71 -1.03
CA ALA A 94 -6.34 13.27 -1.21
C ALA A 94 -5.74 12.55 0.02
N PRO A 95 -6.50 11.66 0.70
CA PRO A 95 -5.94 10.85 1.77
C PRO A 95 -4.93 9.83 1.22
N TYR A 96 -4.38 8.99 2.10
CA TYR A 96 -3.65 7.78 1.71
C TYR A 96 -2.43 7.94 0.76
N LYS A 97 -1.82 9.13 0.66
CA LYS A 97 -0.58 9.39 -0.11
C LYS A 97 0.70 8.78 0.51
N SER A 98 0.59 7.62 1.14
CA SER A 98 1.76 6.94 1.73
C SER A 98 2.62 6.30 0.64
N ARG A 99 3.92 6.13 0.90
CA ARG A 99 4.83 5.45 -0.03
C ARG A 99 4.37 4.03 -0.35
N VAL A 100 3.85 3.31 0.64
CA VAL A 100 3.35 1.93 0.44
C VAL A 100 2.14 1.90 -0.51
N ASN A 101 1.23 2.90 -0.43
CA ASN A 101 0.12 2.98 -1.37
C ASN A 101 0.60 3.30 -2.80
N GLU A 102 1.60 4.18 -2.93
CA GLU A 102 2.24 4.47 -4.22
C GLU A 102 2.92 3.22 -4.80
N GLU A 103 3.65 2.45 -3.99
CA GLU A 103 4.32 1.21 -4.42
C GLU A 103 3.32 0.14 -4.87
N LEU A 104 2.23 -0.06 -4.11
CA LEU A 104 1.16 -0.99 -4.50
C LEU A 104 0.47 -0.55 -5.78
N TYR A 105 0.17 0.75 -5.92
CA TYR A 105 -0.38 1.26 -7.16
C TYR A 105 0.59 1.01 -8.32
N CYS A 106 1.90 1.26 -8.17
CA CYS A 106 2.86 0.98 -9.23
C CYS A 106 2.90 -0.49 -9.63
N LEU A 107 2.83 -1.42 -8.67
CA LEU A 107 2.79 -2.85 -8.96
C LEU A 107 1.56 -3.21 -9.80
N LEU A 108 0.38 -2.73 -9.40
CA LEU A 108 -0.85 -2.96 -10.16
C LEU A 108 -0.85 -2.24 -11.52
N HIS A 109 -0.21 -1.07 -11.59
CA HIS A 109 -0.11 -0.26 -12.81
C HIS A 109 0.77 -0.92 -13.88
N ARG A 110 1.88 -1.55 -13.48
CA ARG A 110 2.76 -2.30 -14.41
C ARG A 110 2.02 -3.45 -15.11
N SER A 111 1.00 -3.99 -14.47
CA SER A 111 0.16 -5.09 -14.95
C SER A 111 -1.27 -4.59 -15.18
N LEU A 112 -1.43 -3.41 -15.79
CA LEU A 112 -2.75 -2.80 -16.00
C LEU A 112 -3.70 -3.77 -16.73
N GLY A 113 -4.85 -4.03 -16.12
CA GLY A 113 -5.85 -4.98 -16.64
C GLY A 113 -5.58 -6.45 -16.31
N GLU A 114 -4.35 -6.81 -15.94
CA GLU A 114 -3.92 -8.17 -15.60
C GLU A 114 -3.98 -8.45 -14.10
N GLU A 115 -4.01 -9.73 -13.75
CA GLU A 115 -4.04 -10.18 -12.36
C GLU A 115 -2.64 -10.21 -11.75
N VAL A 116 -2.50 -9.56 -10.60
CA VAL A 116 -1.29 -9.55 -9.78
C VAL A 116 -1.53 -10.42 -8.54
N PRO A 117 -0.69 -11.44 -8.29
CA PRO A 117 -0.82 -12.28 -7.10
C PRO A 117 -0.68 -11.46 -5.82
N GLY A 118 -1.55 -11.72 -4.85
CA GLY A 118 -1.53 -11.09 -3.53
C GLY A 118 -0.22 -11.32 -2.78
N SER A 119 0.45 -12.45 -3.03
CA SER A 119 1.79 -12.75 -2.48
C SER A 119 2.85 -11.73 -2.91
N LEU A 120 2.79 -11.23 -4.15
CA LEU A 120 3.68 -10.18 -4.61
C LEU A 120 3.41 -8.87 -3.88
N LEU A 121 2.13 -8.51 -3.71
CA LEU A 121 1.74 -7.30 -2.98
C LEU A 121 2.12 -7.38 -1.50
N CYS A 122 1.97 -8.55 -0.87
CA CYS A 122 2.39 -8.85 0.50
C CYS A 122 3.89 -8.60 0.72
N THR A 123 4.70 -8.78 -0.32
CA THR A 123 6.15 -8.53 -0.24
C THR A 123 6.46 -7.05 0.06
N VAL A 124 5.60 -6.13 -0.38
CA VAL A 124 5.76 -4.69 -0.13
C VAL A 124 5.09 -4.22 1.17
N THR A 125 4.00 -4.87 1.56
CA THR A 125 3.15 -4.47 2.71
C THR A 125 3.42 -5.27 3.99
N ALA A 126 4.31 -6.27 3.91
CA ALA A 126 4.69 -7.26 4.93
C ALA A 126 3.73 -8.46 5.11
N ASP A 127 2.41 -8.27 5.03
CA ASP A 127 1.44 -9.37 5.16
C ASP A 127 0.12 -9.12 4.41
N SER A 128 -0.76 -10.13 4.40
CA SER A 128 -2.06 -10.09 3.71
C SER A 128 -3.04 -9.11 4.34
N VAL A 129 -3.03 -8.94 5.67
CA VAL A 129 -3.91 -8.01 6.39
C VAL A 129 -3.57 -6.57 6.01
N HIS A 130 -2.28 -6.24 5.97
CA HIS A 130 -1.79 -4.95 5.53
C HIS A 130 -2.02 -4.74 4.04
N THR A 131 -1.87 -5.77 3.21
CA THR A 131 -2.21 -5.73 1.77
C THR A 131 -3.67 -5.35 1.57
N GLU A 132 -4.59 -6.12 2.13
CA GLU A 132 -6.03 -5.87 2.05
C GLU A 132 -6.42 -4.48 2.53
N ARG A 133 -5.81 -4.05 3.64
CA ARG A 133 -6.00 -2.69 4.14
C ARG A 133 -5.59 -1.65 3.10
N ARG A 134 -4.41 -1.77 2.50
CA ARG A 134 -3.89 -0.78 1.55
C ARG A 134 -4.63 -0.81 0.22
N ILE A 135 -5.04 -1.99 -0.25
CA ILE A 135 -5.91 -2.14 -1.43
C ILE A 135 -7.26 -1.44 -1.19
N ARG A 136 -7.86 -1.61 -0.01
CA ARG A 136 -9.06 -0.86 0.36
C ARG A 136 -8.82 0.65 0.37
N GLU A 137 -7.67 1.11 0.85
CA GLU A 137 -7.32 2.54 0.82
C GLU A 137 -7.20 3.08 -0.62
N LEU A 138 -6.67 2.30 -1.56
CA LEU A 138 -6.66 2.65 -2.99
C LEU A 138 -8.08 2.72 -3.58
N ARG A 139 -8.95 1.77 -3.25
CA ARG A 139 -10.37 1.80 -3.65
C ARG A 139 -11.10 3.00 -3.06
N GLU A 140 -10.87 3.30 -1.78
CA GLU A 140 -11.43 4.47 -1.10
C GLU A 140 -10.97 5.80 -1.69
N LEU A 141 -9.81 5.84 -2.37
CA LEU A 141 -9.38 6.99 -3.16
C LEU A 141 -10.13 7.13 -4.49
N GLY A 142 -10.76 6.07 -4.97
CA GLY A 142 -11.39 6.01 -6.29
C GLY A 142 -10.59 5.23 -7.33
N PHE A 143 -9.46 4.60 -6.98
CA PHE A 143 -8.77 3.73 -7.95
C PHE A 143 -9.54 2.43 -8.15
N SER A 144 -9.76 2.05 -9.42
CA SER A 144 -10.54 0.87 -9.78
C SER A 144 -9.73 -0.42 -9.63
N VAL A 145 -9.58 -0.88 -8.39
CA VAL A 145 -8.87 -2.11 -8.06
C VAL A 145 -9.87 -3.23 -7.79
N SER A 146 -9.88 -4.28 -8.60
CA SER A 146 -10.68 -5.49 -8.33
C SER A 146 -9.86 -6.53 -7.58
N SER A 147 -10.54 -7.46 -6.91
CA SER A 147 -9.92 -8.67 -6.36
C SER A 147 -10.67 -9.90 -6.85
N SER A 148 -9.95 -10.99 -7.05
CA SER A 148 -10.43 -12.32 -7.42
C SER A 148 -9.69 -13.35 -6.56
N GLU A 149 -10.24 -14.56 -6.47
CA GLU A 149 -9.61 -15.68 -5.79
C GLU A 149 -9.62 -16.88 -6.74
N ALA A 150 -8.45 -17.52 -6.89
CA ALA A 150 -8.31 -18.75 -7.66
C ALA A 150 -7.39 -19.70 -6.90
N GLU A 151 -7.86 -20.94 -6.68
CA GLU A 151 -7.10 -21.98 -5.97
C GLU A 151 -6.55 -21.56 -4.60
N GLY A 152 -7.31 -20.72 -3.86
CA GLY A 152 -6.89 -20.20 -2.55
C GLY A 152 -5.82 -19.11 -2.62
N VAL A 153 -5.58 -18.53 -3.80
CA VAL A 153 -4.68 -17.40 -4.02
C VAL A 153 -5.51 -16.17 -4.35
N ASP A 154 -5.30 -15.10 -3.58
CA ASP A 154 -5.86 -13.78 -3.88
C ASP A 154 -5.13 -13.16 -5.06
N PHE A 155 -5.89 -12.56 -5.98
CA PHE A 155 -5.39 -11.79 -7.10
C PHE A 155 -6.01 -10.40 -7.10
N TYR A 156 -5.26 -9.42 -7.59
CA TYR A 156 -5.70 -8.03 -7.67
C TYR A 156 -5.38 -7.46 -9.04
N SER A 157 -6.22 -6.56 -9.54
CA SER A 157 -5.95 -5.89 -10.81
C SER A 157 -6.43 -4.44 -10.78
N LEU A 158 -5.64 -3.54 -11.37
CA LEU A 158 -6.07 -2.18 -11.66
C LEU A 158 -6.81 -2.20 -13.00
N LYS A 159 -8.08 -1.78 -13.01
CA LYS A 159 -8.94 -1.81 -14.20
C LYS A 159 -8.94 -0.49 -14.97
N SER A 160 -8.61 0.62 -14.32
CA SER A 160 -8.56 1.95 -14.95
C SER A 160 -7.55 2.85 -14.24
N LEU A 161 -6.95 3.76 -15.01
CA LEU A 161 -6.10 4.84 -14.50
C LEU A 161 -6.91 6.03 -14.00
N GLU A 162 -8.13 6.19 -14.51
CA GLU A 162 -9.02 7.30 -14.15
C GLU A 162 -9.65 7.04 -12.78
N PRO A 163 -9.48 7.95 -11.81
CA PRO A 163 -10.12 7.81 -10.51
C PRO A 163 -11.64 7.96 -10.62
N ASP A 164 -12.37 7.12 -9.89
CA ASP A 164 -13.79 7.27 -9.67
C ASP A 164 -14.07 8.43 -8.70
N PHE A 165 -14.51 9.55 -9.25
CA PHE A 165 -14.84 10.73 -8.47
C PHE A 165 -16.14 10.61 -7.65
N SER A 166 -16.92 9.52 -7.76
CA SER A 166 -18.04 9.29 -6.83
C SER A 166 -17.54 9.01 -5.40
N MET A 167 -16.27 8.62 -5.24
CA MET A 167 -15.64 8.33 -3.94
C MET A 167 -15.19 9.57 -3.17
N ILE A 168 -15.23 10.75 -3.80
CA ILE A 168 -14.76 12.01 -3.20
C ILE A 168 -15.41 12.33 -1.84
N PRO A 169 -16.74 12.23 -1.65
CA PRO A 169 -17.36 12.49 -0.35
C PRO A 169 -16.72 11.68 0.78
N SER A 170 -16.47 10.38 0.55
CA SER A 170 -15.83 9.49 1.51
C SER A 170 -14.38 9.90 1.79
N ALA A 171 -13.64 10.34 0.77
CA ALA A 171 -12.27 10.80 0.92
C ALA A 171 -12.18 12.09 1.75
N VAL A 172 -13.07 13.08 1.51
CA VAL A 172 -13.16 14.31 2.32
C VAL A 172 -13.49 13.98 3.78
N MET A 173 -14.48 13.11 4.01
CA MET A 173 -14.82 12.64 5.37
C MET A 173 -13.63 12.01 6.08
N LYS A 174 -12.81 11.23 5.37
CA LYS A 174 -11.63 10.57 5.94
C LYS A 174 -10.59 11.59 6.41
N VAL A 175 -10.34 12.65 5.64
CA VAL A 175 -9.41 13.71 6.02
C VAL A 175 -9.94 14.48 7.22
N ALA A 176 -11.21 14.87 7.20
CA ALA A 176 -11.86 15.55 8.31
C ALA A 176 -11.79 14.73 9.62
N GLN A 177 -12.03 13.42 9.53
CA GLN A 177 -11.92 12.50 10.67
C GLN A 177 -10.50 12.47 11.25
N ARG A 178 -9.45 12.42 10.42
CA ARG A 178 -8.04 12.47 10.87
C ARG A 178 -7.73 13.77 11.60
N LYS A 179 -8.34 14.87 11.16
CA LYS A 179 -8.26 16.18 11.82
C LYS A 179 -9.24 16.33 12.98
N LYS A 180 -9.99 15.28 13.33
CA LYS A 180 -10.99 15.27 14.41
C LYS A 180 -12.07 16.35 14.25
N PHE A 181 -12.46 16.65 13.01
CA PHE A 181 -13.54 17.62 12.71
C PHE A 181 -13.32 19.01 13.32
N LYS A 182 -12.05 19.43 13.50
CA LYS A 182 -11.69 20.71 14.15
C LYS A 182 -12.21 21.96 13.45
N GLU A 183 -12.37 21.90 12.13
CA GLU A 183 -12.65 23.06 11.27
C GLU A 183 -14.13 23.08 10.83
N MET A 184 -14.83 21.94 10.94
CA MET A 184 -16.25 21.81 10.62
C MET A 184 -16.84 20.58 11.33
N PRO A 185 -17.98 20.71 12.04
CA PRO A 185 -18.70 19.60 12.66
C PRO A 185 -19.03 18.48 11.68
N LYS A 186 -19.01 17.24 12.17
CA LYS A 186 -19.26 16.04 11.35
C LYS A 186 -20.60 16.08 10.62
N ASP A 187 -21.67 16.49 11.30
CA ASP A 187 -23.03 16.44 10.74
C ASP A 187 -23.24 17.54 9.69
N GLU A 188 -22.66 18.73 9.91
CA GLU A 188 -22.61 19.80 8.92
C GLU A 188 -21.84 19.35 7.67
N LEU A 189 -20.68 18.73 7.84
CA LEU A 189 -19.90 18.19 6.73
C LEU A 189 -20.67 17.12 5.96
N ARG A 190 -21.36 16.20 6.64
CA ARG A 190 -22.19 15.17 5.98
C ARG A 190 -23.29 15.78 5.12
N LEU A 191 -23.94 16.85 5.61
CA LEU A 191 -24.96 17.58 4.87
C LEU A 191 -24.38 18.18 3.58
N VAL A 192 -23.25 18.89 3.68
CA VAL A 192 -22.58 19.52 2.53
C VAL A 192 -22.12 18.47 1.50
N LEU A 193 -21.66 17.30 1.97
CA LEU A 193 -21.21 16.21 1.12
C LEU A 193 -22.35 15.38 0.51
N GLY A 194 -23.62 15.66 0.87
CA GLY A 194 -24.77 14.88 0.41
C GLY A 194 -24.83 13.45 0.97
N LEU A 195 -24.11 13.18 2.07
CA LEU A 195 -24.07 11.89 2.73
C LEU A 195 -25.25 11.78 3.71
N ARG A 196 -26.37 11.21 3.25
CA ARG A 196 -27.53 10.96 4.12
C ARG A 196 -27.14 10.07 5.32
N SER A 197 -27.70 10.39 6.48
CA SER A 197 -27.61 9.62 7.72
C SER A 197 -28.28 8.27 7.58
#